data_AF-A0AAN9YXB6-F1
#
_entry.id   AF-A0AAN9YXB6-F1
#
_cell.length_a   1.000
_cell.length_b   1.000
_cell.length_c   1.000
_cell.angle_alpha   90.00
_cell.angle_beta   90.00
_cell.angle_gamma   90.00
#
_symmetry.space_group_name_H-M   'P 1'
#
loop_
_entity.id
_entity.type
_entity.pdbx_description
1 polymer ?
#
loop_
_entity_poly.entity_id
_entity_poly.type
_entity_poly.pdbx_seq_one_letter_code
_entity_poly.pdbx_strand_id
1 'polypeptide(L)'
;MKIAIVSNENKVTENAMFIDQSLFLLWRFKWDNIMHVFHDDLIPLFLTYLDICGEISRCTSKYTLGFVDRGEGGPYHELYSLFSNQQPLLLHKYTNTVCFPELHSGVLSSSVWFQYGFGQTQGPVNTSVPIEILHQFKDYVVHRLGISKKLVNNNAVIFLNRKLNRKILNLEYFTSILYNTVKEAYPSSEPKIIELDLTTHNIALLIEVFLTSKIVVGMHGSAMILCLFLIPGSVVFELLPFGIQPENVSFIKAFTEITGSEIVYRSWVNCNETLSFAHPEAPPLLGGIYHLPKAKQEFILNTKIVPAVECCHDPLYLFRMFQDTEVGSDFIPRFQEALLAQQLFSKETVKTTYLNKLFSSWYFPAPATNVSCTFQHQTLTAMWQPSINAIDSLIYDISILLDNNTILSKFTPYPNLKINLSYTAYTAEIWIKAVSFDSESLDSHSKCQRKI
;
A
#
# COMPACT_ATOMS: atom_id res chain seq x y z
N MET A 1 -0.82 27.28 2.39
CA MET A 1 -0.13 27.70 3.61
C MET A 1 1.22 28.30 3.24
N LYS A 2 1.69 29.34 3.96
CA LYS A 2 3.06 29.85 3.81
C LYS A 2 3.77 29.62 5.15
N ILE A 3 4.91 28.94 5.13
CA ILE A 3 5.76 28.72 6.31
C ILE A 3 6.96 29.65 6.18
N ALA A 4 7.33 30.32 7.26
CA ALA A 4 8.52 31.16 7.33
C ALA A 4 9.29 30.85 8.62
N ILE A 5 10.61 30.73 8.53
CA ILE A 5 11.49 30.64 9.69
C ILE A 5 11.83 32.06 10.11
N VAL A 6 11.57 32.39 11.37
CA VAL A 6 11.82 33.73 11.92
C VAL A 6 12.97 33.64 12.92
N SER A 7 14.05 34.38 12.69
CA SER A 7 15.23 34.41 13.57
C SER A 7 15.22 35.52 14.61
N ASN A 8 14.24 36.44 14.55
CA ASN A 8 14.09 37.54 15.48
C ASN A 8 12.60 37.78 15.78
N GLU A 9 12.17 37.48 17.00
CA GLU A 9 10.78 37.63 17.46
C GLU A 9 10.23 39.05 17.25
N ASN A 10 11.09 40.07 17.27
CA ASN A 10 10.69 41.47 17.07
C ASN A 10 10.26 41.81 15.62
N LYS A 11 10.45 40.89 14.66
CA LYS A 11 9.94 41.01 13.28
C LYS A 11 8.65 40.23 13.05
N VAL A 12 8.14 39.55 14.07
CA VAL A 12 6.87 38.85 13.99
C VAL A 12 5.76 39.89 13.97
N THR A 13 4.83 39.75 13.01
CA THR A 13 3.71 40.69 12.79
C THR A 13 2.95 40.98 14.08
N GLU A 14 2.48 42.22 14.27
CA GLU A 14 1.75 42.71 15.47
C GLU A 14 0.52 41.86 15.88
N ASN A 15 0.07 40.94 15.03
CA ASN A 15 -1.05 40.04 15.28
C ASN A 15 -0.65 38.55 15.28
N ALA A 16 0.55 38.19 15.73
CA ALA A 16 0.93 36.78 15.83
C ALA A 16 0.48 36.13 17.15
N MET A 17 0.05 34.88 17.05
CA MET A 17 -0.26 34.00 18.17
C MET A 17 0.89 33.03 18.38
N PHE A 18 1.41 32.96 19.60
CA PHE A 18 2.48 32.03 19.96
C PHE A 18 1.90 30.79 20.63
N ILE A 19 2.29 29.62 20.13
CA ILE A 19 1.97 28.31 20.69
C ILE A 19 3.31 27.72 21.17
N ASP A 20 3.45 27.57 22.49
CA ASP A 20 4.69 27.10 23.13
C ASP A 20 4.89 25.57 23.05
N GLN A 21 4.47 24.97 21.93
CA GLN A 21 4.48 23.53 21.70
C GLN A 21 5.15 23.25 20.36
N SER A 22 6.01 22.23 20.30
CA SER A 22 6.53 21.74 19.02
C SER A 22 5.37 21.17 18.21
N LEU A 23 5.27 21.54 16.93
CA LEU A 23 4.20 21.07 16.07
C LEU A 23 4.69 19.99 15.10
N PHE A 24 3.83 18.99 14.87
CA PHE A 24 3.95 18.08 13.74
C PHE A 24 2.80 18.36 12.78
N LEU A 25 3.12 18.91 11.60
CA LEU A 25 2.13 19.25 10.59
C LEU A 25 1.75 18.06 9.74
N LEU A 26 0.46 17.80 9.66
CA LEU A 26 -0.12 16.77 8.82
C LEU A 26 -1.16 17.39 7.88
N TRP A 27 -1.05 17.08 6.60
CA TRP A 27 -2.14 17.26 5.65
C TRP A 27 -2.89 15.94 5.56
N ARG A 28 -4.10 15.87 6.13
CA ARG A 28 -4.87 14.62 6.12
C ARG A 28 -5.37 14.35 4.71
N PHE A 29 -5.19 13.12 4.22
CA PHE A 29 -5.54 12.77 2.85
C PHE A 29 -7.05 12.81 2.61
N LYS A 30 -7.81 12.03 3.38
CA LYS A 30 -9.28 11.97 3.34
C LYS A 30 -9.84 11.57 4.71
N TRP A 31 -9.88 12.57 5.60
CA TRP A 31 -10.16 12.43 7.03
C TRP A 31 -11.57 11.88 7.38
N ASP A 32 -12.49 11.85 6.43
CA ASP A 32 -13.84 11.31 6.59
C ASP A 32 -13.97 9.83 6.17
N ASN A 33 -12.86 9.20 5.79
CA ASN A 33 -12.82 7.81 5.33
C ASN A 33 -11.78 7.01 6.12
N ILE A 34 -12.26 6.05 6.93
CA ILE A 34 -11.42 5.28 7.87
C ILE A 34 -10.25 4.55 7.20
N MET A 35 -10.42 4.11 5.95
CA MET A 35 -9.32 3.45 5.24
C MET A 35 -8.18 4.42 5.02
N HIS A 36 -8.46 5.62 4.50
CA HIS A 36 -7.42 6.62 4.28
C HIS A 36 -6.82 7.13 5.59
N VAL A 37 -7.64 7.27 6.64
CA VAL A 37 -7.15 7.62 7.98
C VAL A 37 -6.08 6.61 8.43
N PHE A 38 -6.33 5.31 8.34
CA PHE A 38 -5.33 4.33 8.74
C PHE A 38 -4.16 4.23 7.75
N HIS A 39 -4.46 4.04 6.46
CA HIS A 39 -3.50 3.70 5.42
C HIS A 39 -2.62 4.87 4.99
N ASP A 40 -3.22 6.03 4.72
CA ASP A 40 -2.52 7.19 4.13
C ASP A 40 -2.03 8.18 5.18
N ASP A 41 -2.62 8.19 6.38
CA ASP A 41 -2.25 9.13 7.44
C ASP A 41 -1.56 8.46 8.64
N LEU A 42 -2.24 7.57 9.37
CA LEU A 42 -1.81 7.12 10.70
C LEU A 42 -0.65 6.11 10.70
N ILE A 43 -0.62 5.15 9.77
CA ILE A 43 0.51 4.21 9.65
C ILE A 43 1.78 4.95 9.19
N PRO A 44 1.73 5.80 8.14
CA PRO A 44 2.85 6.69 7.79
C PRO A 44 3.34 7.56 8.96
N LEU A 45 2.41 8.14 9.72
CA LEU A 45 2.73 8.95 10.90
C LEU A 45 3.42 8.13 11.98
N PHE A 46 2.92 6.92 12.26
CA PHE A 46 3.52 5.99 13.23
C PHE A 46 4.96 5.65 12.86
N LEU A 47 5.21 5.32 11.59
CA LEU A 47 6.57 5.06 11.09
C LEU A 47 7.48 6.27 11.22
N THR A 48 6.97 7.45 10.86
CA THR A 48 7.73 8.69 10.97
C THR A 48 8.11 8.98 12.41
N TYR A 49 7.19 8.73 13.36
CA TYR A 49 7.47 8.89 14.79
C TYR A 49 8.53 7.90 15.29
N LEU A 50 8.49 6.64 14.84
CA LEU A 50 9.54 5.68 15.18
C LEU A 50 10.90 6.14 14.63
N ASP A 51 10.95 6.63 13.40
CA ASP A 51 12.18 7.08 12.76
C ASP A 51 12.82 8.28 13.47
N ILE A 52 12.03 9.32 13.76
CA ILE A 52 12.58 10.58 14.30
C ILE A 52 12.71 10.60 15.83
N CYS A 53 11.94 9.79 16.55
CA CYS A 53 11.94 9.77 18.02
C CYS A 53 12.52 8.48 18.61
N GLY A 54 12.67 7.41 17.83
CA GLY A 54 13.00 6.05 18.30
C GLY A 54 11.82 5.34 19.00
N GLU A 55 11.02 6.10 19.77
CA GLU A 55 9.83 5.61 20.47
C GLU A 55 8.64 6.55 20.23
N ILE A 56 7.46 5.96 20.04
CA ILE A 56 6.22 6.71 19.77
C ILE A 56 5.85 7.64 20.92
N SER A 57 5.97 7.17 22.17
CA SER A 57 5.61 7.92 23.39
C SER A 57 6.37 9.24 23.52
N ARG A 58 7.63 9.25 23.06
CA ARG A 58 8.48 10.44 23.03
C ARG A 58 7.92 11.47 22.05
N CYS A 59 7.56 11.03 20.84
CA CYS A 59 6.96 11.92 19.84
C CYS A 59 5.57 12.42 20.25
N THR A 60 4.72 11.57 20.83
CA THR A 60 3.37 12.00 21.29
C THR A 60 3.43 13.00 22.43
N SER A 61 4.48 12.95 23.26
CA SER A 61 4.72 13.90 24.35
C SER A 61 5.39 15.20 23.86
N LYS A 62 6.22 15.11 22.82
CA LYS A 62 6.94 16.25 22.25
C LYS A 62 6.06 17.09 21.33
N TYR A 63 5.32 16.45 20.43
CA TYR A 63 4.63 17.12 19.34
C TYR A 63 3.12 17.20 19.55
N THR A 64 2.57 18.38 19.28
CA THR A 64 1.14 18.57 19.01
C THR A 64 0.88 18.38 17.52
N LEU A 65 -0.15 17.60 17.17
CA LEU A 65 -0.56 17.51 15.77
C LEU A 65 -1.20 18.81 15.30
N GLY A 66 -0.77 19.32 14.16
CA GLY A 66 -1.37 20.47 13.49
C GLY A 66 -1.89 20.10 12.10
N PHE A 67 -3.20 20.23 11.88
CA PHE A 67 -3.81 19.97 10.59
C PHE A 67 -3.82 21.21 9.72
N VAL A 68 -3.21 21.11 8.54
CA VAL A 68 -3.09 22.20 7.56
C VAL A 68 -4.15 22.15 6.47
N ASP A 69 -4.90 21.05 6.39
CA ASP A 69 -6.04 20.92 5.50
C ASP A 69 -7.25 21.74 6.00
N ARG A 70 -8.27 21.87 5.14
CA ARG A 70 -9.51 22.61 5.44
C ARG A 70 -10.61 21.75 6.06
N GLY A 71 -10.29 20.50 6.39
CA GLY A 71 -11.22 19.59 7.02
C GLY A 71 -11.48 19.96 8.47
N GLU A 72 -12.66 19.64 8.95
CA GLU A 72 -12.98 19.68 10.37
C GLU A 72 -12.33 18.50 11.11
N GLY A 73 -12.59 18.32 12.41
CA GLY A 73 -12.11 17.15 13.15
C GLY A 73 -12.51 15.83 12.48
N GLY A 74 -13.76 15.76 12.01
CA GLY A 74 -14.31 14.60 11.30
C GLY A 74 -14.69 13.42 12.19
N PRO A 75 -15.30 12.37 11.61
CA PRO A 75 -15.79 11.21 12.36
C PRO A 75 -14.69 10.40 13.03
N TYR A 76 -13.43 10.52 12.57
CA TYR A 76 -12.28 9.74 13.04
C TYR A 76 -11.24 10.58 13.78
N HIS A 77 -11.63 11.78 14.25
CA HIS A 77 -10.74 12.69 14.97
C HIS A 77 -10.03 12.01 16.15
N GLU A 78 -10.74 11.17 16.89
CA GLU A 78 -10.22 10.43 18.05
C GLU A 78 -8.99 9.58 17.72
N LEU A 79 -8.89 9.06 16.49
CA LEU A 79 -7.76 8.23 16.07
C LEU A 79 -6.49 9.06 15.87
N TYR A 80 -6.61 10.29 15.38
CA TYR A 80 -5.47 11.20 15.29
C TYR A 80 -5.01 11.66 16.67
N SER A 81 -5.95 11.88 17.60
CA SER A 81 -5.63 12.25 18.98
C SER A 81 -4.84 11.16 19.72
N LEU A 82 -4.76 9.93 19.19
CA LEU A 82 -3.84 8.92 19.71
C LEU A 82 -2.38 9.33 19.50
N PHE A 83 -2.05 10.21 18.55
CA PHE A 83 -0.69 10.58 18.19
C PHE A 83 -0.20 11.90 18.81
N SER A 84 -0.94 12.43 19.78
CA SER A 84 -0.51 13.57 20.59
C SER A 84 -1.10 13.49 22.00
N ASN A 85 -0.38 14.00 22.99
CA ASN A 85 -0.92 14.15 24.35
C ASN A 85 -1.80 15.41 24.48
N GLN A 86 -1.68 16.35 23.55
CA GLN A 86 -2.57 17.50 23.44
C GLN A 86 -3.62 17.30 22.34
N GLN A 87 -4.67 18.12 22.36
CA GLN A 87 -5.67 18.10 21.30
C GLN A 87 -5.05 18.58 19.98
N PRO A 88 -5.27 17.85 18.86
CA PRO A 88 -4.80 18.30 17.56
C PRO A 88 -5.38 19.66 17.18
N LEU A 89 -4.55 20.52 16.60
CA LEU A 89 -4.91 21.87 16.20
C LEU A 89 -5.43 21.92 14.76
N LEU A 90 -6.52 22.64 14.53
CA LEU A 90 -7.04 22.93 13.20
C LEU A 90 -6.51 24.29 12.74
N LEU A 91 -5.41 24.30 12.00
CA LEU A 91 -4.69 25.55 11.72
C LEU A 91 -5.48 26.51 10.83
N HIS A 92 -6.40 26.02 10.00
CA HIS A 92 -7.27 26.88 9.19
C HIS A 92 -8.26 27.72 10.02
N LYS A 93 -8.47 27.41 11.31
CA LYS A 93 -9.34 28.18 12.21
C LYS A 93 -8.66 29.42 12.78
N TYR A 94 -7.34 29.52 12.67
CA TYR A 94 -6.59 30.68 13.11
C TYR A 94 -6.54 31.70 11.98
N THR A 95 -7.03 32.91 12.26
CA THR A 95 -6.99 34.05 11.32
C THR A 95 -5.65 34.79 11.35
N ASN A 96 -4.90 34.59 12.44
CA ASN A 96 -3.65 35.26 12.77
C ASN A 96 -2.44 34.40 12.37
N THR A 97 -1.28 35.03 12.22
CA THR A 97 0.00 34.29 12.06
C THR A 97 0.22 33.44 13.31
N VAL A 98 0.41 32.13 13.16
CA VAL A 98 0.72 31.23 14.29
C VAL A 98 2.22 30.96 14.32
N CYS A 99 2.84 31.15 15.48
CA CYS A 99 4.26 30.94 15.73
C CYS A 99 4.44 29.80 16.74
N PHE A 100 5.45 28.97 16.55
CA PHE A 100 5.79 27.82 17.39
C PHE A 100 7.31 27.62 17.38
N PRO A 101 7.88 27.04 18.45
CA PRO A 101 9.33 26.91 18.60
C PRO A 101 9.96 25.91 17.62
N GLU A 102 9.22 24.87 17.23
CA GLU A 102 9.73 23.79 16.37
C GLU A 102 8.61 23.26 15.48
N LEU A 103 9.00 22.85 14.27
CA LEU A 103 8.10 22.28 13.28
C LEU A 103 8.70 21.03 12.65
N HIS A 104 7.93 19.95 12.64
CA HIS A 104 8.14 18.83 11.74
C HIS A 104 6.99 18.75 10.74
N SER A 105 7.26 18.35 9.51
CA SER A 105 6.23 18.17 8.48
C SER A 105 6.63 17.08 7.50
N GLY A 106 5.62 16.37 6.99
CA GLY A 106 5.81 15.22 6.12
C GLY A 106 5.71 13.91 6.90
N VAL A 107 5.33 12.85 6.19
CA VAL A 107 5.28 11.48 6.72
C VAL A 107 5.98 10.54 5.74
N LEU A 108 6.56 9.46 6.26
CA LEU A 108 7.15 8.40 5.46
C LEU A 108 6.06 7.64 4.72
N SER A 109 6.03 7.75 3.39
CA SER A 109 5.06 7.05 2.54
C SER A 109 5.43 5.59 2.27
N SER A 110 6.51 5.07 2.87
CA SER A 110 6.98 3.70 2.64
C SER A 110 5.98 2.63 3.07
N SER A 111 5.03 2.95 3.97
CA SER A 111 3.90 2.08 4.36
C SER A 111 2.71 2.08 3.44
N VAL A 112 2.67 2.97 2.44
CA VAL A 112 1.54 3.00 1.50
C VAL A 112 1.70 1.80 0.57
N TRP A 113 0.69 0.91 0.54
CA TRP A 113 0.70 -0.31 -0.29
C TRP A 113 -0.33 -0.26 -1.42
N PHE A 114 -1.16 0.79 -1.47
CA PHE A 114 -2.15 1.00 -2.51
C PHE A 114 -2.26 2.48 -2.85
N GLN A 115 -2.36 2.85 -4.13
CA GLN A 115 -2.58 4.23 -4.54
C GLN A 115 -3.89 4.38 -5.30
N TYR A 116 -4.52 5.53 -5.11
CA TYR A 116 -5.88 5.81 -5.56
C TYR A 116 -5.89 6.67 -6.82
N GLY A 117 -5.01 6.38 -7.75
CA GLY A 117 -5.03 6.89 -9.11
C GLY A 117 -4.87 8.40 -9.26
N PHE A 118 -4.03 9.03 -8.43
CA PHE A 118 -3.70 10.44 -8.57
C PHE A 118 -2.58 10.62 -9.59
N GLY A 119 -2.95 10.97 -10.83
CA GLY A 119 -2.02 11.15 -11.95
C GLY A 119 -1.50 9.85 -12.58
N GLN A 120 -2.12 8.72 -12.22
CA GLN A 120 -1.86 7.38 -12.77
C GLN A 120 -3.08 6.48 -12.51
N THR A 121 -3.14 5.27 -13.07
CA THR A 121 -4.20 4.29 -12.76
C THR A 121 -4.10 3.80 -11.33
N GLN A 122 -5.21 3.68 -10.58
CA GLN A 122 -5.22 3.15 -9.20
C GLN A 122 -4.75 1.68 -9.13
N GLY A 123 -4.21 1.26 -7.99
CA GLY A 123 -3.71 -0.10 -7.80
C GLY A 123 -2.65 -0.25 -6.71
N PRO A 124 -2.10 -1.48 -6.53
CA PRO A 124 -1.03 -1.75 -5.58
C PRO A 124 0.24 -0.95 -5.89
N VAL A 125 1.01 -0.64 -4.84
CA VAL A 125 2.36 -0.05 -4.97
C VAL A 125 3.37 -0.87 -4.17
N ASN A 126 4.62 -0.85 -4.60
CA ASN A 126 5.70 -1.48 -3.84
C ASN A 126 5.86 -0.77 -2.50
N THR A 127 5.53 -1.47 -1.40
CA THR A 127 5.81 -1.04 -0.03
C THR A 127 7.00 -1.81 0.52
N SER A 128 7.77 -1.18 1.39
CA SER A 128 8.90 -1.79 2.10
C SER A 128 8.60 -2.06 3.56
N VAL A 129 7.34 -1.94 4.01
CA VAL A 129 7.02 -1.98 5.44
C VAL A 129 6.91 -3.40 5.95
N PRO A 130 7.75 -3.77 6.95
CA PRO A 130 7.69 -5.09 7.55
C PRO A 130 6.37 -5.31 8.29
N ILE A 131 5.88 -6.55 8.29
CA ILE A 131 4.67 -6.93 9.00
C ILE A 131 4.78 -6.69 10.51
N GLU A 132 5.99 -6.77 11.07
CA GLU A 132 6.28 -6.51 12.48
C GLU A 132 5.96 -5.07 12.89
N ILE A 133 6.20 -4.10 11.99
CA ILE A 133 5.82 -2.70 12.23
C ILE A 133 4.30 -2.57 12.30
N LEU A 134 3.58 -3.27 11.42
CA LEU A 134 2.11 -3.24 11.40
C LEU A 134 1.53 -3.90 12.66
N HIS A 135 2.19 -4.93 13.20
CA HIS A 135 1.85 -5.48 14.51
C HIS A 135 2.07 -4.48 15.64
N GLN A 136 3.20 -3.76 15.64
CA GLN A 136 3.44 -2.69 16.62
C GLN A 136 2.41 -1.56 16.53
N PHE A 137 2.06 -1.15 15.31
CA PHE A 137 1.00 -0.17 15.06
C PHE A 137 -0.35 -0.65 15.61
N LYS A 138 -0.72 -1.90 15.31
CA LYS A 138 -1.93 -2.54 15.84
C LYS A 138 -1.95 -2.50 17.37
N ASP A 139 -0.90 -2.99 18.03
CA ASP A 139 -0.83 -3.02 19.49
C ASP A 139 -0.87 -1.61 20.08
N TYR A 140 -0.22 -0.63 19.44
CA TYR A 140 -0.26 0.77 19.84
C TYR A 140 -1.68 1.33 19.83
N VAL A 141 -2.42 1.18 18.73
CA VAL A 141 -3.79 1.70 18.60
C VAL A 141 -4.71 1.03 19.62
N VAL A 142 -4.63 -0.30 19.76
CA VAL A 142 -5.44 -1.07 20.72
C VAL A 142 -5.18 -0.60 22.15
N HIS A 143 -3.92 -0.41 22.51
CA HIS A 143 -3.53 0.06 23.84
C HIS A 143 -4.03 1.49 24.10
N ARG A 144 -3.83 2.42 23.14
CA ARG A 144 -4.21 3.84 23.29
C ARG A 144 -5.71 4.05 23.31
N LEU A 145 -6.49 3.17 22.67
CA LEU A 145 -7.95 3.17 22.75
C LEU A 145 -8.48 2.50 24.04
N GLY A 146 -7.61 1.94 24.88
CA GLY A 146 -8.02 1.25 26.11
C GLY A 146 -8.78 -0.05 25.86
N ILE A 147 -8.60 -0.67 24.69
CA ILE A 147 -9.31 -1.90 24.33
C ILE A 147 -8.67 -3.08 25.05
N SER A 148 -9.44 -3.75 25.91
CA SER A 148 -9.00 -4.96 26.58
C SER A 148 -8.96 -6.14 25.60
N LYS A 149 -7.86 -6.91 25.57
CA LYS A 149 -7.78 -8.16 24.81
C LYS A 149 -8.70 -9.20 25.46
N LYS A 150 -9.96 -9.28 25.01
CA LYS A 150 -10.91 -10.34 25.40
C LYS A 150 -10.55 -11.67 24.72
N LEU A 151 -11.06 -12.77 25.26
CA LEU A 151 -10.91 -14.11 24.66
C LEU A 151 -11.47 -14.10 23.23
N VAL A 152 -10.74 -14.71 22.30
CA VAL A 152 -11.14 -14.85 20.90
C VAL A 152 -12.45 -15.61 20.83
N ASN A 153 -13.48 -15.00 20.23
CA ASN A 153 -14.72 -15.68 19.93
C ASN A 153 -14.56 -16.38 18.57
N ASN A 154 -14.08 -17.63 18.61
CA ASN A 154 -13.85 -18.44 17.41
C ASN A 154 -15.11 -18.67 16.55
N ASN A 155 -16.30 -18.33 17.06
CA ASN A 155 -17.56 -18.60 16.41
C ASN A 155 -18.16 -17.35 15.73
N ALA A 156 -17.56 -16.17 15.91
CA ALA A 156 -18.08 -14.95 15.33
C ALA A 156 -17.68 -14.79 13.86
N VAL A 157 -18.67 -14.56 13.01
CA VAL A 157 -18.51 -14.15 11.61
C VAL A 157 -18.91 -12.69 11.53
N ILE A 158 -17.94 -11.82 11.28
CA ILE A 158 -18.23 -10.41 11.02
C ILE A 158 -18.80 -10.30 9.62
N PHE A 159 -19.96 -9.66 9.52
CA PHE A 159 -20.52 -9.26 8.24
C PHE A 159 -20.60 -7.73 8.16
N LEU A 160 -19.77 -7.13 7.30
CA LEU A 160 -19.78 -5.70 7.01
C LEU A 160 -20.92 -5.38 6.04
N ASN A 161 -22.08 -5.06 6.61
CA ASN A 161 -23.32 -4.85 5.87
C ASN A 161 -23.56 -3.37 5.59
N ARG A 162 -23.20 -2.92 4.39
CA ARG A 162 -23.35 -1.51 3.97
C ARG A 162 -24.82 -1.11 3.88
N LYS A 163 -25.21 -0.05 4.58
CA LYS A 163 -26.61 0.44 4.57
C LYS A 163 -26.90 1.55 3.55
N LEU A 164 -25.89 2.29 3.11
CA LEU A 164 -26.09 3.49 2.27
C LEU A 164 -25.94 3.22 0.76
N ASN A 165 -24.92 2.48 0.34
CA ASN A 165 -24.63 2.17 -1.06
C ASN A 165 -23.94 0.81 -1.16
N ARG A 166 -23.99 0.19 -2.34
CA ARG A 166 -23.43 -1.16 -2.59
C ARG A 166 -24.03 -2.18 -1.63
N LYS A 167 -25.35 -2.13 -1.51
CA LYS A 167 -26.14 -2.92 -0.57
C LYS A 167 -26.23 -4.35 -1.08
N ILE A 168 -26.32 -5.29 -0.14
CA ILE A 168 -26.75 -6.66 -0.45
C ILE A 168 -28.27 -6.70 -0.32
N LEU A 169 -28.98 -6.91 -1.42
CA LEU A 169 -30.44 -6.79 -1.47
C LEU A 169 -31.15 -8.04 -0.93
N ASN A 170 -30.55 -9.23 -1.14
CA ASN A 170 -31.07 -10.51 -0.66
C ASN A 170 -30.48 -10.91 0.70
N LEU A 171 -30.57 -10.00 1.67
CA LEU A 171 -29.89 -10.10 2.97
C LEU A 171 -30.20 -11.39 3.76
N GLU A 172 -31.47 -11.79 3.83
CA GLU A 172 -31.90 -13.00 4.56
C GLU A 172 -31.30 -14.27 3.95
N TYR A 173 -31.36 -14.39 2.62
CA TYR A 173 -30.69 -15.47 1.90
C TYR A 173 -29.19 -15.45 2.18
N PHE A 174 -28.54 -14.29 2.05
CA PHE A 174 -27.11 -14.16 2.22
C PHE A 174 -26.63 -14.54 3.64
N THR A 175 -27.31 -14.08 4.69
CA THR A 175 -26.94 -14.43 6.07
C THR A 175 -27.18 -15.92 6.36
N SER A 176 -28.22 -16.52 5.77
CA SER A 176 -28.47 -17.96 5.89
C SER A 176 -27.36 -18.81 5.26
N ILE A 177 -26.87 -18.45 4.06
CA ILE A 177 -25.79 -19.20 3.42
C ILE A 177 -24.45 -18.99 4.14
N LEU A 178 -24.19 -17.80 4.69
CA LEU A 178 -23.02 -17.56 5.54
C LEU A 178 -23.03 -18.47 6.76
N TYR A 179 -24.16 -18.49 7.48
CA TYR A 179 -24.33 -19.32 8.67
C TYR A 179 -24.13 -20.81 8.35
N ASN A 180 -24.85 -21.32 7.34
CA ASN A 180 -24.81 -22.73 6.97
C ASN A 180 -23.40 -23.16 6.52
N THR A 181 -22.75 -22.36 5.67
CA THR A 181 -21.41 -22.67 5.15
C THR A 181 -20.36 -22.73 6.28
N VAL A 182 -20.43 -21.81 7.24
CA VAL A 182 -19.51 -21.82 8.39
C VAL A 182 -19.85 -22.97 9.33
N LYS A 183 -21.13 -23.27 9.55
CA LYS A 183 -21.57 -24.41 10.38
C LYS A 183 -21.08 -25.75 9.79
N GLU A 184 -21.15 -25.91 8.48
CA GLU A 184 -20.63 -27.08 7.77
C GLU A 184 -19.11 -27.19 7.89
N ALA A 185 -18.38 -26.08 7.74
CA ALA A 185 -16.93 -26.06 7.86
C ALA A 185 -16.45 -26.33 9.30
N TYR A 186 -17.23 -25.91 10.31
CA TYR A 186 -16.91 -26.06 11.73
C TYR A 186 -18.08 -26.69 12.52
N PRO A 187 -18.36 -28.00 12.35
CA PRO A 187 -19.55 -28.65 12.93
C PRO A 187 -19.66 -28.54 14.46
N SER A 188 -18.52 -28.50 15.15
CA SER A 188 -18.43 -28.38 16.62
C SER A 188 -18.64 -26.95 17.14
N SER A 189 -18.75 -25.96 16.24
CA SER A 189 -18.96 -24.55 16.56
C SER A 189 -20.38 -24.12 16.22
N GLU A 190 -20.93 -23.16 16.95
CA GLU A 190 -22.21 -22.52 16.63
C GLU A 190 -21.94 -21.11 16.13
N PRO A 191 -21.99 -20.86 14.81
CA PRO A 191 -21.58 -19.58 14.26
C PRO A 191 -22.56 -18.47 14.64
N LYS A 192 -22.01 -17.29 14.95
CA LYS A 192 -22.79 -16.08 15.20
C LYS A 192 -22.44 -15.04 14.14
N ILE A 193 -23.42 -14.69 13.31
CA ILE A 193 -23.26 -13.59 12.35
C ILE A 193 -23.42 -12.27 13.11
N ILE A 194 -22.42 -11.41 13.04
CA ILE A 194 -22.41 -10.08 13.65
C ILE A 194 -22.41 -9.06 12.52
N GLU A 195 -23.55 -8.41 12.28
CA GLU A 195 -23.67 -7.33 11.32
C GLU A 195 -23.07 -6.04 11.88
N LEU A 196 -22.11 -5.47 11.15
CA LEU A 196 -21.44 -4.22 11.51
C LEU A 196 -21.53 -3.20 10.36
N ASP A 197 -21.64 -1.92 10.72
CA ASP A 197 -21.62 -0.78 9.79
C ASP A 197 -20.95 0.42 10.48
N LEU A 198 -20.13 1.17 9.73
CA LEU A 198 -19.36 2.31 10.24
C LEU A 198 -20.21 3.50 10.68
N THR A 199 -21.44 3.62 10.19
CA THR A 199 -22.34 4.73 10.52
C THR A 199 -23.09 4.52 11.83
N THR A 200 -23.14 3.28 12.33
CA THR A 200 -23.94 2.91 13.51
C THR A 200 -23.12 2.44 14.70
N HIS A 201 -21.84 2.12 14.52
CA HIS A 201 -20.97 1.61 15.57
C HIS A 201 -19.73 2.49 15.76
N ASN A 202 -19.26 2.64 17.00
CA ASN A 202 -18.01 3.37 17.27
C ASN A 202 -16.79 2.55 16.84
N ILE A 203 -15.66 3.21 16.59
CA ILE A 203 -14.46 2.54 16.07
C ILE A 203 -13.81 1.62 17.10
N ALA A 204 -13.79 2.01 18.38
CA ALA A 204 -13.21 1.17 19.42
C ALA A 204 -13.92 -0.19 19.54
N LEU A 205 -15.25 -0.22 19.47
CA LEU A 205 -16.06 -1.44 19.47
C LEU A 205 -15.80 -2.27 18.21
N LEU A 206 -15.75 -1.62 17.04
CA LEU A 206 -15.44 -2.34 15.81
C LEU A 206 -14.07 -3.01 15.90
N ILE A 207 -13.03 -2.30 16.35
CA ILE A 207 -11.70 -2.87 16.55
C ILE A 207 -11.73 -4.03 17.57
N GLU A 208 -12.46 -3.89 18.68
CA GLU A 208 -12.62 -4.96 19.68
C GLU A 208 -13.23 -6.24 19.07
N VAL A 209 -14.26 -6.11 18.23
CA VAL A 209 -14.90 -7.24 17.56
C VAL A 209 -13.94 -7.87 16.53
N PHE A 210 -13.21 -7.06 15.77
CA PHE A 210 -12.20 -7.56 14.82
C PHE A 210 -11.05 -8.29 15.51
N LEU A 211 -10.57 -7.83 16.67
CA LEU A 211 -9.53 -8.49 17.46
C LEU A 211 -9.91 -9.90 17.92
N THR A 212 -11.20 -10.20 18.01
CA THR A 212 -11.71 -11.46 18.54
C THR A 212 -12.37 -12.35 17.49
N SER A 213 -12.36 -11.94 16.22
CA SER A 213 -13.03 -12.64 15.11
C SER A 213 -12.02 -13.31 14.18
N LYS A 214 -12.47 -14.41 13.57
CA LYS A 214 -11.67 -15.21 12.62
C LYS A 214 -12.15 -15.13 11.19
N ILE A 215 -13.39 -14.70 10.96
CA ILE A 215 -14.00 -14.68 9.64
C ILE A 215 -14.66 -13.31 9.47
N VAL A 216 -14.25 -12.60 8.42
CA VAL A 216 -14.84 -11.32 8.01
C VAL A 216 -15.34 -11.47 6.59
N VAL A 217 -16.60 -11.14 6.36
CA VAL A 217 -17.21 -11.07 5.03
C VAL A 217 -17.78 -9.67 4.84
N GLY A 218 -17.63 -9.09 3.65
CA GLY A 218 -18.15 -7.74 3.44
C GLY A 218 -18.05 -7.27 2.01
N MET A 219 -18.98 -6.40 1.62
CA MET A 219 -18.86 -5.64 0.38
C MET A 219 -17.68 -4.68 0.46
N HIS A 220 -16.88 -4.63 -0.60
CA HIS A 220 -15.71 -3.78 -0.74
C HIS A 220 -15.99 -2.36 -0.23
N GLY A 221 -15.11 -1.84 0.61
CA GLY A 221 -15.27 -0.51 1.19
C GLY A 221 -14.26 -0.21 2.29
N SER A 222 -14.30 1.04 2.76
CA SER A 222 -13.31 1.56 3.72
C SER A 222 -13.25 0.78 5.03
N ALA A 223 -14.37 0.25 5.51
CA ALA A 223 -14.43 -0.54 6.74
C ALA A 223 -13.50 -1.77 6.71
N MET A 224 -13.17 -2.29 5.53
CA MET A 224 -12.29 -3.45 5.40
C MET A 224 -10.87 -3.18 5.91
N ILE A 225 -10.44 -1.92 6.03
CA ILE A 225 -9.13 -1.60 6.65
C ILE A 225 -9.00 -2.13 8.08
N LEU A 226 -10.12 -2.32 8.78
CA LEU A 226 -10.13 -2.88 10.12
C LEU A 226 -9.63 -4.33 10.16
N CYS A 227 -9.49 -4.99 9.01
CA CYS A 227 -8.84 -6.29 8.90
C CYS A 227 -7.38 -6.28 9.42
N LEU A 228 -6.72 -5.11 9.48
CA LEU A 228 -5.42 -4.96 10.15
C LEU A 228 -5.43 -5.43 11.61
N PHE A 229 -6.59 -5.39 12.27
CA PHE A 229 -6.75 -5.79 13.67
C PHE A 229 -7.08 -7.27 13.84
N LEU A 230 -7.27 -8.03 12.76
CA LEU A 230 -7.56 -9.46 12.84
C LEU A 230 -6.39 -10.24 13.45
N ILE A 231 -6.71 -11.41 13.99
CA ILE A 231 -5.70 -12.34 14.45
C ILE A 231 -5.10 -13.12 13.27
N PRO A 232 -3.86 -13.62 13.40
CA PRO A 232 -3.24 -14.47 12.39
C PRO A 232 -4.11 -15.69 12.06
N GLY A 233 -4.19 -16.05 10.77
CA GLY A 233 -5.02 -17.12 10.26
C GLY A 233 -6.51 -16.74 10.15
N SER A 234 -6.86 -15.47 10.25
CA SER A 234 -8.22 -15.02 9.94
C SER A 234 -8.49 -15.01 8.44
N VAL A 235 -9.76 -15.22 8.07
CA VAL A 235 -10.25 -15.09 6.70
C VAL A 235 -10.86 -13.71 6.50
N VAL A 236 -10.49 -13.07 5.40
CA VAL A 236 -11.19 -11.91 4.86
C VAL A 236 -11.74 -12.29 3.50
N PHE A 237 -13.08 -12.26 3.40
CA PHE A 237 -13.82 -12.57 2.19
C PHE A 237 -14.49 -11.31 1.65
N GLU A 238 -13.89 -10.73 0.62
CA GLU A 238 -14.34 -9.46 0.03
C GLU A 238 -15.34 -9.69 -1.11
N LEU A 239 -16.50 -9.04 -1.05
CA LEU A 239 -17.47 -9.04 -2.14
C LEU A 239 -17.25 -7.80 -3.00
N LEU A 240 -17.30 -7.96 -4.32
CA LEU A 240 -17.19 -6.87 -5.27
C LEU A 240 -18.42 -6.83 -6.19
N PRO A 241 -18.92 -5.62 -6.53
CA PRO A 241 -19.98 -5.44 -7.51
C PRO A 241 -19.58 -5.94 -8.90
N PHE A 242 -20.56 -5.96 -9.81
CA PHE A 242 -20.36 -6.50 -11.14
C PHE A 242 -19.32 -5.75 -11.97
N GLY A 243 -18.44 -6.53 -12.60
CA GLY A 243 -17.39 -6.01 -13.47
C GLY A 243 -16.20 -5.38 -12.76
N ILE A 244 -16.17 -5.36 -11.42
CA ILE A 244 -15.07 -4.80 -10.63
C ILE A 244 -14.01 -5.87 -10.38
N GLN A 245 -12.78 -5.57 -10.77
CA GLN A 245 -11.64 -6.48 -10.64
C GLN A 245 -10.88 -6.20 -9.33
N PRO A 246 -10.75 -7.17 -8.41
CA PRO A 246 -10.08 -6.97 -7.13
C PRO A 246 -8.61 -6.60 -7.27
N GLU A 247 -7.93 -7.05 -8.33
CA GLU A 247 -6.54 -6.72 -8.67
C GLU A 247 -6.32 -5.20 -8.78
N ASN A 248 -7.35 -4.48 -9.22
CA ASN A 248 -7.26 -3.05 -9.51
C ASN A 248 -7.78 -2.19 -8.36
N VAL A 249 -8.56 -2.73 -7.42
CA VAL A 249 -9.30 -1.91 -6.44
C VAL A 249 -9.11 -2.35 -4.99
N SER A 250 -8.71 -3.59 -4.75
CA SER A 250 -8.66 -4.13 -3.39
C SER A 250 -7.33 -3.81 -2.73
N PHE A 251 -7.38 -2.81 -1.84
CA PHE A 251 -6.27 -2.52 -0.94
C PHE A 251 -6.01 -3.66 0.06
N ILE A 252 -6.98 -4.56 0.31
CA ILE A 252 -6.79 -5.75 1.14
C ILE A 252 -6.02 -6.82 0.38
N LYS A 253 -6.37 -7.08 -0.89
CA LYS A 253 -5.61 -7.98 -1.75
C LYS A 253 -4.15 -7.55 -1.81
N ALA A 254 -3.93 -6.27 -2.16
CA ALA A 254 -2.60 -5.66 -2.19
C ALA A 254 -1.85 -5.83 -0.86
N PHE A 255 -2.51 -5.49 0.26
CA PHE A 255 -1.95 -5.69 1.60
C PHE A 255 -1.47 -7.13 1.81
N THR A 256 -2.32 -8.11 1.51
CA THR A 256 -1.99 -9.53 1.76
C THR A 256 -0.87 -10.06 0.87
N GLU A 257 -0.78 -9.58 -0.36
CA GLU A 257 0.21 -10.05 -1.33
C GLU A 257 1.59 -9.41 -1.16
N ILE A 258 1.65 -8.22 -0.57
CA ILE A 258 2.88 -7.42 -0.48
C ILE A 258 3.53 -7.52 0.90
N THR A 259 2.74 -7.56 1.97
CA THR A 259 3.29 -7.48 3.35
C THR A 259 3.60 -8.83 3.99
N GLY A 260 3.37 -9.94 3.28
CA GLY A 260 3.45 -11.28 3.87
C GLY A 260 2.41 -11.49 4.98
N SER A 261 1.25 -10.83 4.85
CA SER A 261 0.22 -10.79 5.89
C SER A 261 -0.20 -12.18 6.33
N GLU A 262 -0.49 -12.33 7.62
CA GLU A 262 -0.98 -13.57 8.19
C GLU A 262 -2.51 -13.74 8.02
N ILE A 263 -3.10 -13.15 6.98
CA ILE A 263 -4.54 -13.19 6.68
C ILE A 263 -4.78 -14.01 5.42
N VAL A 264 -5.80 -14.88 5.47
CA VAL A 264 -6.30 -15.60 4.29
C VAL A 264 -7.29 -14.72 3.56
N TYR A 265 -6.84 -14.06 2.49
CA TYR A 265 -7.72 -13.26 1.64
C TYR A 265 -8.32 -14.09 0.51
N ARG A 266 -9.63 -13.91 0.29
CA ARG A 266 -10.36 -14.34 -0.90
C ARG A 266 -11.39 -13.28 -1.27
N SER A 267 -11.86 -13.33 -2.50
CA SER A 267 -12.90 -12.44 -2.97
C SER A 267 -13.93 -13.16 -3.83
N TRP A 268 -15.13 -12.59 -3.87
CA TRP A 268 -16.18 -12.94 -4.81
C TRP A 268 -16.55 -11.68 -5.59
N VAL A 269 -16.60 -11.81 -6.91
CA VAL A 269 -17.04 -10.74 -7.82
C VAL A 269 -18.38 -11.19 -8.37
N ASN A 270 -19.37 -10.30 -8.38
CA ASN A 270 -20.60 -10.61 -9.07
C ASN A 270 -20.34 -10.73 -10.58
N CYS A 271 -20.45 -11.94 -11.13
CA CYS A 271 -20.31 -12.18 -12.56
C CYS A 271 -21.66 -12.17 -13.29
N ASN A 272 -22.78 -12.02 -12.57
CA ASN A 272 -24.12 -12.00 -13.14
C ASN A 272 -24.73 -10.58 -13.10
N GLU A 273 -24.82 -9.98 -14.28
CA GLU A 273 -25.39 -8.64 -14.45
C GLU A 273 -26.86 -8.55 -14.00
N THR A 274 -27.64 -9.64 -14.09
CA THR A 274 -29.04 -9.64 -13.67
C THR A 274 -29.21 -9.53 -12.15
N LEU A 275 -28.15 -9.81 -11.38
CA LEU A 275 -28.10 -9.66 -9.93
C LEU A 275 -27.45 -8.33 -9.51
N SER A 276 -27.33 -7.38 -10.44
CA SER A 276 -26.71 -6.07 -10.22
C SER A 276 -27.68 -4.95 -10.52
N PHE A 277 -27.81 -4.03 -9.57
CA PHE A 277 -28.83 -2.98 -9.59
C PHE A 277 -28.15 -1.62 -9.61
N ALA A 278 -28.18 -0.97 -10.77
CA ALA A 278 -27.59 0.34 -10.99
C ALA A 278 -28.56 1.48 -10.68
N HIS A 279 -28.00 2.64 -10.32
CA HIS A 279 -28.74 3.87 -9.98
C HIS A 279 -28.29 5.02 -10.91
N PRO A 280 -28.63 4.98 -12.21
CA PRO A 280 -28.12 5.94 -13.20
C PRO A 280 -28.57 7.40 -12.94
N GLU A 281 -29.60 7.59 -12.12
CA GLU A 281 -30.13 8.88 -11.67
C GLU A 281 -29.39 9.50 -10.49
N ALA A 282 -28.51 8.74 -9.82
CA ALA A 282 -27.77 9.22 -8.68
C ALA A 282 -26.86 10.43 -9.03
N PRO A 283 -26.33 11.15 -8.03
CA PRO A 283 -25.26 12.12 -8.27
C PRO A 283 -24.04 11.48 -8.97
N PRO A 284 -23.27 12.24 -9.77
CA PRO A 284 -22.11 11.71 -10.50
C PRO A 284 -21.12 10.93 -9.63
N LEU A 285 -20.80 11.47 -8.44
CA LEU A 285 -19.87 10.84 -7.49
C LEU A 285 -20.43 9.57 -6.81
N LEU A 286 -21.71 9.29 -7.00
CA LEU A 286 -22.40 8.09 -6.52
C LEU A 286 -22.79 7.16 -7.68
N GLY A 287 -22.16 7.32 -8.84
CA GLY A 287 -22.30 6.42 -9.99
C GLY A 287 -23.43 6.75 -10.96
N GLY A 288 -24.16 7.86 -10.79
CA GLY A 288 -25.19 8.24 -11.75
C GLY A 288 -24.60 8.80 -13.05
N ILE A 289 -25.21 8.47 -14.18
CA ILE A 289 -24.70 8.72 -15.52
C ILE A 289 -25.61 9.60 -16.38
N TYR A 290 -26.82 9.96 -15.92
CA TYR A 290 -27.75 10.77 -16.71
C TYR A 290 -27.24 12.17 -17.08
N HIS A 291 -26.27 12.70 -16.32
CA HIS A 291 -25.61 13.96 -16.62
C HIS A 291 -24.67 13.90 -17.85
N LEU A 292 -24.32 12.69 -18.31
CA LEU A 292 -23.40 12.47 -19.43
C LEU A 292 -24.13 12.48 -20.78
N PRO A 293 -23.44 12.72 -21.91
CA PRO A 293 -24.00 12.52 -23.24
C PRO A 293 -24.46 11.06 -23.46
N LYS A 294 -25.56 10.85 -24.21
CA LYS A 294 -26.15 9.52 -24.46
C LYS A 294 -25.14 8.48 -24.95
N ALA A 295 -24.26 8.85 -25.88
CA ALA A 295 -23.22 7.95 -26.38
C ALA A 295 -22.27 7.44 -25.28
N LYS A 296 -21.94 8.30 -24.29
CA LYS A 296 -21.14 7.87 -23.13
C LYS A 296 -21.93 6.98 -22.18
N GLN A 297 -23.22 7.26 -21.99
CA GLN A 297 -24.09 6.39 -21.19
C GLN A 297 -24.18 4.99 -21.81
N GLU A 298 -24.42 4.90 -23.13
CA GLU A 298 -24.45 3.64 -23.87
C GLU A 298 -23.12 2.87 -23.77
N PHE A 299 -21.99 3.57 -23.90
CA PHE A 299 -20.67 2.96 -23.68
C PHE A 299 -20.52 2.35 -22.28
N ILE A 300 -20.91 3.10 -21.24
CA ILE A 300 -20.82 2.63 -19.84
C ILE A 300 -21.72 1.41 -19.61
N LEU A 301 -22.96 1.46 -20.09
CA LEU A 301 -23.92 0.35 -19.97
C LEU A 301 -23.44 -0.92 -20.68
N ASN A 302 -22.78 -0.78 -21.83
CA ASN A 302 -22.27 -1.91 -22.61
C ASN A 302 -20.93 -2.46 -22.08
N THR A 303 -20.22 -1.72 -21.23
CA THR A 303 -18.91 -2.15 -20.70
C THR A 303 -19.09 -3.03 -19.47
N LYS A 304 -18.77 -4.33 -19.61
CA LYS A 304 -18.99 -5.35 -18.56
C LYS A 304 -17.86 -5.50 -17.56
N ILE A 305 -16.62 -5.27 -17.98
CA ILE A 305 -15.44 -5.38 -17.13
C ILE A 305 -14.78 -4.00 -17.08
N VAL A 306 -14.57 -3.49 -15.87
CA VAL A 306 -13.95 -2.19 -15.65
C VAL A 306 -12.43 -2.36 -15.71
N PRO A 307 -11.72 -1.67 -16.64
CA PRO A 307 -10.26 -1.71 -16.68
C PRO A 307 -9.65 -1.00 -15.46
N ALA A 308 -8.32 -1.04 -15.34
CA ALA A 308 -7.63 -0.14 -14.42
C ALA A 308 -7.87 1.32 -14.86
N VAL A 309 -8.30 2.16 -13.93
CA VAL A 309 -8.65 3.57 -14.19
C VAL A 309 -8.02 4.48 -13.16
N GLU A 310 -7.93 5.77 -13.45
CA GLU A 310 -7.72 6.78 -12.41
C GLU A 310 -8.93 6.80 -11.48
N CYS A 311 -8.72 6.84 -10.17
CA CYS A 311 -9.82 6.75 -9.22
C CYS A 311 -10.75 7.96 -9.29
N CYS A 312 -11.92 7.72 -8.72
CA CYS A 312 -12.69 8.67 -7.92
C CYS A 312 -13.54 9.64 -8.73
N HIS A 313 -13.26 9.79 -10.03
CA HIS A 313 -14.09 10.59 -10.95
C HIS A 313 -14.40 9.86 -12.26
N ASP A 314 -13.83 8.68 -12.50
CA ASP A 314 -14.14 7.89 -13.69
C ASP A 314 -15.62 7.41 -13.65
N PRO A 315 -16.48 7.85 -14.59
CA PRO A 315 -17.90 7.54 -14.52
C PRO A 315 -18.24 6.07 -14.75
N LEU A 316 -17.43 5.33 -15.53
CA LEU A 316 -17.63 3.90 -15.74
C LEU A 316 -17.38 3.12 -14.45
N TYR A 317 -16.25 3.40 -13.80
CA TYR A 317 -15.90 2.81 -12.52
C TYR A 317 -16.92 3.15 -11.45
N LEU A 318 -17.31 4.42 -11.32
CA LEU A 318 -18.32 4.82 -10.34
C LEU A 318 -19.68 4.14 -10.62
N PHE A 319 -20.11 4.08 -11.88
CA PHE A 319 -21.37 3.42 -12.25
C PHE A 319 -21.40 1.95 -11.83
N ARG A 320 -20.31 1.19 -12.07
CA ARG A 320 -20.22 -0.24 -11.70
C ARG A 320 -19.96 -0.44 -10.20
N MET A 321 -19.08 0.35 -9.62
CA MET A 321 -18.71 0.24 -8.21
C MET A 321 -19.90 0.55 -7.30
N PHE A 322 -20.80 1.48 -7.64
CA PHE A 322 -21.92 1.87 -6.77
C PHE A 322 -23.19 1.03 -6.94
N GLN A 323 -23.16 -0.04 -7.74
CA GLN A 323 -24.30 -0.93 -7.90
C GLN A 323 -24.62 -1.69 -6.60
N ASP A 324 -25.90 -1.82 -6.30
CA ASP A 324 -26.37 -2.77 -5.31
C ASP A 324 -26.36 -4.18 -5.92
N THR A 325 -26.31 -5.22 -5.10
CA THR A 325 -26.06 -6.59 -5.55
C THR A 325 -26.94 -7.60 -4.82
N GLU A 326 -27.45 -8.59 -5.54
CA GLU A 326 -27.90 -9.84 -4.97
C GLU A 326 -26.77 -10.88 -5.05
N VAL A 327 -26.48 -11.55 -3.93
CA VAL A 327 -25.43 -12.58 -3.90
C VAL A 327 -25.99 -13.88 -4.48
N GLY A 328 -25.32 -14.43 -5.49
CA GLY A 328 -25.68 -15.69 -6.14
C GLY A 328 -25.16 -16.93 -5.42
N SER A 329 -25.61 -18.10 -5.85
CA SER A 329 -25.19 -19.40 -5.30
C SER A 329 -23.72 -19.74 -5.57
N ASP A 330 -23.10 -19.10 -6.55
CA ASP A 330 -21.68 -19.20 -6.89
C ASP A 330 -20.75 -18.64 -5.80
N PHE A 331 -21.31 -17.88 -4.84
CA PHE A 331 -20.61 -17.47 -3.62
C PHE A 331 -20.16 -18.66 -2.76
N ILE A 332 -21.03 -19.67 -2.58
CA ILE A 332 -20.82 -20.78 -1.63
C ILE A 332 -19.50 -21.53 -1.88
N PRO A 333 -19.21 -22.05 -3.09
CA PRO A 333 -17.96 -22.80 -3.31
C PRO A 333 -16.71 -21.94 -3.10
N ARG A 334 -16.77 -20.63 -3.42
CA ARG A 334 -15.66 -19.70 -3.18
C ARG A 334 -15.44 -19.45 -1.69
N PHE A 335 -16.53 -19.31 -0.93
CA PHE A 335 -16.44 -19.12 0.50
C PHE A 335 -15.94 -20.37 1.22
N GLN A 336 -16.39 -21.56 0.80
CA GLN A 336 -15.85 -22.84 1.28
C GLN A 336 -14.35 -22.96 1.04
N GLU A 337 -13.84 -22.54 -0.14
CA GLU A 337 -12.41 -22.50 -0.43
C GLU A 337 -11.65 -21.62 0.57
N ALA A 338 -12.21 -20.46 0.93
CA ALA A 338 -11.60 -19.55 1.89
C ALA A 338 -11.53 -20.16 3.30
N LEU A 339 -12.60 -20.83 3.75
CA LEU A 339 -12.64 -21.52 5.05
C LEU A 339 -11.68 -22.73 5.08
N LEU A 340 -11.57 -23.47 3.98
CA LEU A 340 -10.59 -24.55 3.87
C LEU A 340 -9.15 -24.00 3.97
N ALA A 341 -8.85 -22.93 3.25
CA ALA A 341 -7.55 -22.26 3.33
C ALA A 341 -7.26 -21.75 4.76
N GLN A 342 -8.30 -21.36 5.51
CA GLN A 342 -8.18 -21.03 6.92
C GLN A 342 -7.77 -22.21 7.79
N GLN A 343 -8.41 -23.37 7.60
CA GLN A 343 -8.14 -24.57 8.37
C GLN A 343 -6.72 -25.09 8.13
N LEU A 344 -6.21 -24.89 6.91
CA LEU A 344 -4.87 -25.25 6.49
C LEU A 344 -3.82 -24.17 6.80
N PHE A 345 -4.23 -23.05 7.39
CA PHE A 345 -3.32 -21.93 7.66
C PHE A 345 -2.19 -22.35 8.61
N SER A 346 -0.97 -22.03 8.22
CA SER A 346 0.22 -22.10 9.06
C SER A 346 1.06 -20.84 8.87
N LYS A 347 1.45 -20.22 9.99
CA LYS A 347 2.36 -19.05 10.00
C LYS A 347 3.68 -19.37 9.31
N GLU A 348 4.22 -20.57 9.51
CA GLU A 348 5.48 -21.01 8.90
C GLU A 348 5.35 -21.10 7.38
N THR A 349 4.23 -21.62 6.89
CA THR A 349 3.95 -21.73 5.45
C THR A 349 3.80 -20.34 4.81
N VAL A 350 3.10 -19.41 5.46
CA VAL A 350 2.98 -18.03 4.97
C VAL A 350 4.35 -17.35 4.92
N LYS A 351 5.13 -17.44 6.00
CA LYS A 351 6.48 -16.86 6.05
C LYS A 351 7.39 -17.45 4.98
N THR A 352 7.36 -18.77 4.79
CA THR A 352 8.16 -19.45 3.77
C THR A 352 7.74 -19.02 2.36
N THR A 353 6.44 -18.92 2.09
CA THR A 353 5.90 -18.48 0.80
C THR A 353 6.30 -17.04 0.50
N TYR A 354 6.20 -16.16 1.49
CA TYR A 354 6.60 -14.76 1.38
C TYR A 354 8.11 -14.61 1.13
N LEU A 355 8.94 -15.32 1.90
CA LEU A 355 10.39 -15.33 1.72
C LEU A 355 10.77 -15.87 0.34
N ASN A 356 10.15 -16.95 -0.13
CA ASN A 356 10.39 -17.49 -1.46
C ASN A 356 10.02 -16.46 -2.55
N LYS A 357 8.91 -15.73 -2.38
CA LYS A 357 8.52 -14.64 -3.30
C LYS A 357 9.55 -13.52 -3.31
N LEU A 358 10.00 -13.06 -2.14
CA LEU A 358 11.06 -12.06 -2.01
C LEU A 358 12.39 -12.54 -2.63
N PHE A 359 12.81 -13.76 -2.36
CA PHE A 359 14.04 -14.31 -2.93
C PHE A 359 13.93 -14.52 -4.44
N SER A 360 12.74 -14.85 -4.94
CA SER A 360 12.51 -14.97 -6.38
C SER A 360 12.55 -13.61 -7.11
N SER A 361 12.31 -12.50 -6.40
CA SER A 361 12.49 -11.14 -6.94
C SER A 361 13.90 -10.57 -6.71
N TRP A 362 14.73 -11.18 -5.87
CA TRP A 362 16.13 -10.79 -5.68
C TRP A 362 16.98 -11.30 -6.85
N TYR A 363 17.12 -10.45 -7.86
CA TYR A 363 17.95 -10.70 -9.03
C TYR A 363 19.23 -9.86 -8.97
N PHE A 364 20.38 -10.52 -8.87
CA PHE A 364 21.69 -9.88 -9.07
C PHE A 364 22.34 -10.47 -10.32
N PRO A 365 22.71 -9.65 -11.33
CA PRO A 365 23.48 -10.16 -12.45
C PRO A 365 24.76 -10.82 -11.93
N ALA A 366 25.07 -12.03 -12.42
CA ALA A 366 26.36 -12.66 -12.16
C ALA A 366 27.49 -11.81 -12.78
N PRO A 367 28.72 -11.83 -12.25
CA PRO A 367 29.84 -11.11 -12.85
C PRO A 367 30.07 -11.53 -14.31
N ALA A 368 30.48 -10.59 -15.16
CA ALA A 368 30.86 -10.89 -16.54
C ALA A 368 32.04 -11.87 -16.56
N THR A 369 31.97 -12.93 -17.36
CA THR A 369 33.03 -13.95 -17.37
C THR A 369 33.96 -13.76 -18.56
N ASN A 370 35.13 -14.40 -18.54
CA ASN A 370 36.08 -14.38 -19.65
C ASN A 370 36.47 -12.97 -20.13
N VAL A 371 36.66 -12.04 -19.18
CA VAL A 371 37.12 -10.69 -19.48
C VAL A 371 38.53 -10.75 -20.05
N SER A 372 38.67 -10.25 -21.26
CA SER A 372 39.94 -10.18 -21.98
C SER A 372 40.09 -8.80 -22.61
N CYS A 373 41.33 -8.36 -22.75
CA CYS A 373 41.64 -7.16 -23.51
C CYS A 373 42.87 -7.35 -24.39
N THR A 374 42.93 -6.57 -25.45
CA THR A 374 44.05 -6.58 -26.40
C THR A 374 44.33 -5.18 -26.90
N PHE A 375 45.61 -4.91 -27.14
CA PHE A 375 46.06 -3.71 -27.82
C PHE A 375 46.28 -4.00 -29.31
N GLN A 376 45.70 -3.18 -30.17
CA GLN A 376 46.00 -3.13 -31.60
C GLN A 376 46.28 -1.67 -31.98
N HIS A 377 47.52 -1.33 -32.33
CA HIS A 377 47.93 0.06 -32.61
C HIS A 377 47.57 1.02 -31.45
N GLN A 378 46.74 2.03 -31.67
CA GLN A 378 46.27 2.95 -30.61
C GLN A 378 44.87 2.58 -30.11
N THR A 379 44.42 1.35 -30.36
CA THR A 379 43.09 0.90 -29.97
C THR A 379 43.17 -0.18 -28.89
N LEU A 380 42.50 0.06 -27.76
CA LEU A 380 42.22 -0.95 -26.75
C LEU A 380 40.87 -1.60 -27.06
N THR A 381 40.85 -2.93 -27.17
CA THR A 381 39.62 -3.70 -27.31
C THR A 381 39.46 -4.61 -26.09
N ALA A 382 38.33 -4.50 -25.40
CA ALA A 382 37.93 -5.36 -24.30
C ALA A 382 36.71 -6.20 -24.72
N MET A 383 36.69 -7.47 -24.35
CA MET A 383 35.61 -8.41 -24.64
C MET A 383 35.37 -9.30 -23.42
N TRP A 384 34.12 -9.64 -23.18
CA TRP A 384 33.70 -10.52 -22.10
C TRP A 384 32.49 -11.34 -22.51
N GLN A 385 32.11 -12.30 -21.69
CA GLN A 385 30.86 -13.02 -21.81
C GLN A 385 29.81 -12.41 -20.87
N PRO A 386 28.56 -12.27 -21.34
CA PRO A 386 27.46 -11.81 -20.49
C PRO A 386 27.25 -12.67 -19.24
N SER A 387 26.63 -12.06 -18.23
CA SER A 387 26.22 -12.73 -16.99
C SER A 387 25.36 -13.95 -17.31
N ILE A 388 25.70 -15.09 -16.71
CA ILE A 388 25.05 -16.38 -16.99
C ILE A 388 23.55 -16.43 -16.63
N ASN A 389 23.12 -15.56 -15.71
CA ASN A 389 21.74 -15.44 -15.27
C ASN A 389 21.04 -14.20 -15.85
N ALA A 390 21.56 -13.59 -16.92
CA ALA A 390 20.95 -12.41 -17.53
C ALA A 390 19.47 -12.66 -17.90
N ILE A 391 18.54 -11.94 -17.24
CA ILE A 391 17.09 -12.05 -17.49
C ILE A 391 16.62 -10.99 -18.52
N ASP A 392 17.29 -9.83 -18.57
CA ASP A 392 16.94 -8.67 -19.40
C ASP A 392 18.17 -8.05 -20.11
N SER A 393 17.96 -6.90 -20.80
CA SER A 393 19.02 -6.12 -21.43
C SER A 393 19.98 -5.53 -20.40
N LEU A 394 21.16 -6.15 -20.25
CA LEU A 394 22.22 -5.68 -19.35
C LEU A 394 22.95 -4.46 -19.91
N ILE A 395 23.34 -3.55 -19.01
CA ILE A 395 24.31 -2.49 -19.28
C ILE A 395 25.59 -2.84 -18.52
N TYR A 396 26.75 -2.68 -19.15
CA TYR A 396 28.05 -2.88 -18.52
C TYR A 396 28.68 -1.54 -18.17
N ASP A 397 28.97 -1.32 -16.89
CA ASP A 397 29.85 -0.25 -16.42
C ASP A 397 31.30 -0.76 -16.42
N ILE A 398 32.16 -0.03 -17.13
CA ILE A 398 33.52 -0.45 -17.41
C ILE A 398 34.47 0.64 -16.95
N SER A 399 35.31 0.31 -15.98
CA SER A 399 36.39 1.16 -15.51
C SER A 399 37.72 0.64 -16.04
N ILE A 400 38.55 1.53 -16.57
CA ILE A 400 39.83 1.19 -17.22
C ILE A 400 40.93 2.08 -16.66
N LEU A 401 42.00 1.47 -16.16
CA LEU A 401 43.22 2.14 -15.75
C LEU A 401 44.33 1.88 -16.77
N LEU A 402 44.79 2.94 -17.45
CA LEU A 402 45.89 2.88 -18.42
C LEU A 402 47.19 3.36 -17.77
N ASP A 403 48.26 2.59 -17.95
CA ASP A 403 49.63 2.89 -17.47
C ASP A 403 49.69 3.41 -16.03
N ASN A 404 48.79 2.92 -15.17
CA ASN A 404 48.60 3.29 -13.77
C ASN A 404 48.28 4.77 -13.48
N ASN A 405 47.99 5.58 -14.50
CA ASN A 405 47.81 7.03 -14.33
C ASN A 405 46.51 7.58 -14.94
N THR A 406 45.93 6.93 -15.95
CA THR A 406 44.73 7.44 -16.64
C THR A 406 43.54 6.53 -16.37
N ILE A 407 42.49 7.07 -15.75
CA ILE A 407 41.24 6.34 -15.48
C ILE A 407 40.18 6.75 -16.52
N LEU A 408 39.54 5.76 -17.15
CA LEU A 408 38.41 5.94 -18.05
C LEU A 408 37.22 5.15 -17.51
N SER A 409 36.01 5.72 -17.58
CA SER A 409 34.76 5.01 -17.32
C SER A 409 33.86 5.06 -18.56
N LYS A 410 33.23 3.93 -18.90
CA LYS A 410 32.35 3.77 -20.05
C LYS A 410 31.18 2.85 -19.72
N PHE A 411 30.02 3.16 -20.28
CA PHE A 411 28.85 2.29 -20.27
C PHE A 411 28.60 1.73 -21.67
N THR A 412 28.25 0.45 -21.77
CA THR A 412 27.87 -0.18 -23.04
C THR A 412 26.85 -1.29 -22.83
N PRO A 413 25.83 -1.44 -23.68
CA PRO A 413 24.92 -2.59 -23.63
C PRO A 413 25.50 -3.83 -24.31
N TYR A 414 26.66 -3.72 -24.96
CA TYR A 414 27.28 -4.80 -25.71
C TYR A 414 28.42 -5.44 -24.90
N PRO A 415 28.65 -6.76 -25.02
CA PRO A 415 29.70 -7.48 -24.30
C PRO A 415 31.11 -7.24 -24.85
N ASN A 416 31.34 -6.07 -25.43
CA ASN A 416 32.61 -5.61 -25.95
C ASN A 416 32.70 -4.08 -25.89
N LEU A 417 33.92 -3.59 -25.81
CA LEU A 417 34.23 -2.17 -25.83
C LEU A 417 35.50 -1.94 -26.65
N LYS A 418 35.45 -0.96 -27.56
CA LYS A 418 36.59 -0.54 -28.36
C LYS A 418 36.86 0.95 -28.14
N ILE A 419 38.07 1.29 -27.69
CA ILE A 419 38.49 2.66 -27.39
C ILE A 419 39.72 3.01 -28.22
N ASN A 420 39.63 4.13 -28.95
CA ASN A 420 40.79 4.75 -29.57
C ASN A 420 41.45 5.69 -28.55
N LEU A 421 42.72 5.43 -28.25
CA LEU A 421 43.53 6.17 -27.30
C LEU A 421 44.24 7.33 -28.01
N SER A 422 44.39 8.46 -27.31
CA SER A 422 45.14 9.62 -27.82
C SER A 422 46.65 9.43 -27.77
N TYR A 423 47.13 8.38 -27.11
CA TYR A 423 48.54 8.03 -26.97
C TYR A 423 48.75 6.51 -26.92
N THR A 424 49.99 6.07 -27.09
CA THR A 424 50.37 4.64 -27.04
C THR A 424 50.49 4.18 -25.59
N ALA A 425 49.43 3.56 -25.07
CA ALA A 425 49.46 2.89 -23.76
C ALA A 425 50.08 1.48 -23.84
N TYR A 426 50.72 1.06 -22.75
CA TYR A 426 51.42 -0.23 -22.63
C TYR A 426 50.70 -1.21 -21.70
N THR A 427 50.02 -0.71 -20.67
CA THR A 427 49.21 -1.54 -19.77
C THR A 427 47.80 -1.02 -19.63
N ALA A 428 46.83 -1.93 -19.54
CA ALA A 428 45.44 -1.63 -19.20
C ALA A 428 44.95 -2.61 -18.13
N GLU A 429 44.34 -2.10 -17.08
CA GLU A 429 43.54 -2.87 -16.13
C GLU A 429 42.07 -2.51 -16.34
N ILE A 430 41.20 -3.50 -16.44
CA ILE A 430 39.79 -3.32 -16.80
C ILE A 430 38.93 -4.01 -15.74
N TRP A 431 37.98 -3.27 -15.19
CA TRP A 431 36.90 -3.76 -14.34
C TRP A 431 35.59 -3.62 -15.06
N ILE A 432 34.78 -4.68 -15.02
CA ILE A 432 33.48 -4.75 -15.70
C ILE A 432 32.42 -5.18 -14.70
N LYS A 433 31.39 -4.35 -14.59
CA LYS A 433 30.21 -4.57 -13.76
C LYS A 433 28.99 -4.68 -14.65
N ALA A 434 28.22 -5.75 -14.52
CA ALA A 434 26.93 -5.88 -15.17
C ALA A 434 25.85 -5.20 -14.30
N VAL A 435 25.02 -4.37 -14.92
CA VAL A 435 24.00 -3.56 -14.28
C VAL A 435 22.65 -3.86 -14.94
N SER A 436 21.64 -4.09 -14.12
CA SER A 436 20.26 -4.33 -14.55
C SER A 436 19.30 -3.63 -13.59
N PHE A 437 18.57 -2.63 -14.08
CA PHE A 437 17.70 -1.78 -13.24
C PHE A 437 18.45 -1.28 -11.98
N ASP A 438 18.04 -1.73 -10.80
CA ASP A 438 18.59 -1.34 -9.49
C ASP A 438 19.59 -2.36 -8.90
N SER A 439 20.10 -3.30 -9.71
CA SER A 439 20.98 -4.38 -9.26
C SER A 439 22.28 -4.45 -10.08
N GLU A 440 23.38 -4.67 -9.38
CA GLU A 440 24.73 -4.75 -9.95
C GLU A 440 25.44 -6.05 -9.60
N SER A 441 26.30 -6.51 -10.51
CA SER A 441 27.22 -7.62 -10.25
C SER A 441 28.44 -7.15 -9.46
N LEU A 442 29.21 -8.11 -8.94
CA LEU A 442 30.60 -7.84 -8.58
C LEU A 442 31.42 -7.51 -9.84
N ASP A 443 32.53 -6.80 -9.65
CA ASP A 443 33.45 -6.46 -10.73
C ASP A 443 34.23 -7.69 -11.22
N SER A 444 34.27 -7.85 -12.53
CA SER A 444 35.19 -8.76 -13.20
C SER A 444 36.42 -8.01 -13.68
N HIS A 445 37.60 -8.53 -13.39
CA HIS A 445 38.87 -7.85 -13.64
C HIS A 445 39.72 -8.57 -14.68
N SER A 446 40.40 -7.80 -15.54
CA SER A 446 41.43 -8.31 -16.46
C SER A 446 42.54 -7.30 -16.65
N LYS A 447 43.77 -7.79 -16.85
CA LYS A 447 44.96 -6.98 -17.09
C LYS A 447 45.61 -7.37 -18.41
N CYS A 448 45.92 -6.37 -19.20
CA CYS A 448 46.52 -6.55 -20.51
C CYS A 448 47.78 -5.74 -20.66
N GLN A 449 48.78 -6.38 -21.26
CA GLN A 449 50.04 -5.77 -21.61
C GLN A 449 50.21 -5.84 -23.10
N ARG A 450 50.64 -4.72 -23.69
CA ARG A 450 50.99 -4.66 -25.10
C ARG A 450 52.22 -5.54 -25.34
N LYS A 451 52.14 -6.46 -26.30
CA LYS A 451 53.32 -7.18 -26.79
C LYS A 451 54.14 -6.23 -27.66
N ILE A 452 55.43 -6.09 -27.32
CA ILE A 452 56.40 -5.24 -28.01
C ILE A 452 56.72 -5.84 -29.37
#